data_AF-A0A4Y7U1V1-F1
#
_entry.id   AF-A0A4Y7U1V1-F1
#
_cell.length_a   1.000
_cell.length_b   1.000
_cell.length_c   1.000
_cell.angle_alpha   90.00
_cell.angle_beta   90.00
_cell.angle_gamma   90.00
#
_symmetry.space_group_name_H-M   'P 1'
#
loop_
_entity.id
_entity.type
_entity.pdbx_description
1 polymer ?
#
loop_
_entity_poly.entity_id
_entity_poly.type
_entity_poly.pdbx_seq_one_letter_code
_entity_poly.pdbx_strand_id
1 'polypeptide(L)'
;EQQFFSTNLVIHNSPVKKIFVDGGFSKNSIFMNLLAEAFPDIEVYAASMAQASALGAALAIHDNWNPKPIQNDLIDLKFYKH
;
A
#
# COMPACT_ATOMS: atom_id res chain seq x y z
N GLU A 1 17.90 -3.41 -5.82
CA GLU A 1 18.57 -3.37 -4.49
C GLU A 1 18.24 -2.13 -3.67
N GLN A 2 18.33 -0.90 -4.18
CA GLN A 2 18.08 0.32 -3.39
C GLN A 2 16.73 0.32 -2.64
N GLN A 3 15.65 -0.14 -3.28
CA GLN A 3 14.32 -0.25 -2.64
C GLN A 3 14.36 -1.14 -1.38
N PHE A 4 15.07 -2.28 -1.43
CA PHE A 4 15.19 -3.19 -0.30
C PHE A 4 15.92 -2.53 0.87
N PHE A 5 17.09 -1.93 0.61
CA PHE A 5 17.87 -1.25 1.64
C PHE A 5 17.10 -0.11 2.31
N SER A 6 16.52 0.79 1.52
CA SER A 6 15.74 1.92 2.05
C SER A 6 14.54 1.47 2.87
N THR A 7 13.86 0.42 2.43
CA THR A 7 12.68 -0.13 3.13
C THR A 7 13.10 -0.82 4.44
N ASN A 8 14.25 -1.51 4.46
CA ASN A 8 14.76 -2.20 5.63
C ASN A 8 15.14 -1.25 6.78
N LEU A 9 15.50 0.01 6.48
CA LEU A 9 15.78 1.03 7.51
C LEU A 9 14.58 1.30 8.43
N VAL A 10 13.36 1.12 7.94
CA VAL A 10 12.12 1.38 8.70
C VAL A 10 11.53 0.06 9.22
N ILE A 11 11.70 -1.03 8.48
CA ILE A 11 11.10 -2.32 8.82
C ILE A 11 11.89 -3.06 9.91
N HIS A 12 13.21 -2.93 9.94
CA HIS A 12 14.05 -3.64 10.90
C HIS A 12 13.64 -3.29 12.35
N ASN A 13 13.40 -4.31 13.18
CA ASN A 13 12.89 -4.17 14.56
C ASN A 13 11.55 -3.42 14.69
N SER A 14 10.76 -3.35 13.63
CA SER A 14 9.41 -2.78 13.67
C SER A 14 8.35 -3.89 13.71
N PRO A 15 7.13 -3.60 14.22
CA PRO A 15 6.00 -4.52 14.17
C PRO A 15 5.31 -4.55 12.78
N VAL A 16 5.95 -4.04 11.72
CA VAL A 16 5.36 -3.99 10.38
C VAL A 16 5.19 -5.40 9.83
N LYS A 17 3.97 -5.72 9.39
CA LYS A 17 3.60 -7.04 8.83
C LYS A 17 3.14 -6.99 7.37
N LYS A 18 2.87 -5.79 6.86
CA LYS A 18 2.26 -5.59 5.54
C LYS A 18 2.89 -4.40 4.84
N ILE A 19 3.13 -4.54 3.54
CA ILE A 19 3.54 -3.47 2.63
C ILE A 19 2.42 -3.27 1.62
N PHE A 20 1.92 -2.04 1.52
CA PHE A 20 0.97 -1.63 0.49
C PHE A 20 1.69 -0.72 -0.51
N VAL A 21 1.71 -1.14 -1.78
CA VAL A 21 2.28 -0.36 -2.88
C VAL A 21 1.15 0.24 -3.68
N ASP A 22 1.14 1.57 -3.81
CA ASP A 22 0.19 2.31 -4.64
C ASP A 22 0.93 3.04 -5.80
N GLY A 23 0.18 3.60 -6.75
CA GLY A 23 0.70 4.39 -7.86
C GLY A 23 1.16 3.54 -9.05
N GLY A 24 2.10 4.07 -9.85
CA GLY A 24 2.54 3.41 -11.09
C GLY A 24 3.21 2.05 -10.87
N PHE A 25 3.93 1.88 -9.77
CA PHE A 25 4.67 0.65 -9.46
C PHE A 25 3.76 -0.50 -9.03
N SER A 26 2.59 -0.23 -8.44
CA SER A 26 1.64 -1.28 -8.05
C SER A 26 1.09 -2.05 -9.26
N LYS A 27 1.16 -1.45 -10.46
CA LYS A 27 0.79 -2.06 -11.74
C LYS A 27 1.91 -2.90 -12.37
N ASN A 28 3.14 -2.83 -11.86
CA ASN A 28 4.27 -3.59 -12.38
C ASN A 28 4.39 -4.93 -11.63
N SER A 29 3.90 -6.01 -12.23
CA SER A 29 3.91 -7.34 -11.61
C SER A 29 5.31 -7.86 -11.29
N ILE A 30 6.31 -7.56 -12.13
CA ILE A 30 7.70 -7.98 -11.90
C ILE A 30 8.24 -7.31 -10.64
N PHE A 31 8.05 -6.00 -10.52
CA PHE A 31 8.47 -5.26 -9.33
C PHE A 31 7.79 -5.80 -8.06
N MET A 32 6.48 -6.04 -8.11
CA MET A 32 5.71 -6.53 -6.96
C MET A 32 6.13 -7.94 -6.53
N ASN A 33 6.40 -8.85 -7.48
CA ASN A 33 6.90 -10.19 -7.17
C ASN A 33 8.30 -10.13 -6.54
N LEU A 34 9.22 -9.36 -7.12
CA LEU A 34 10.58 -9.20 -6.58
C LEU A 34 10.56 -8.56 -5.18
N LEU A 35 9.62 -7.64 -4.93
CA LEU A 35 9.45 -7.04 -3.61
C LEU A 35 8.94 -8.07 -2.59
N ALA A 36 8.00 -8.94 -2.97
CA ALA A 36 7.51 -10.02 -2.12
C ALA A 36 8.59 -11.07 -1.81
N GLU A 37 9.40 -11.45 -2.81
CA GLU A 37 10.56 -12.34 -2.61
C GLU A 37 11.62 -11.73 -1.68
N ALA A 38 11.84 -10.41 -1.77
CA ALA A 38 12.81 -9.72 -0.93
C ALA A 38 12.37 -9.59 0.55
N PHE A 39 11.07 -9.68 0.83
CA PHE A 39 10.50 -9.58 2.18
C PHE A 39 9.53 -10.75 2.45
N PRO A 40 10.04 -11.99 2.58
CA PRO A 40 9.22 -13.21 2.61
C PRO A 40 8.26 -13.29 3.82
N ASP A 41 8.63 -12.67 4.94
CA ASP A 41 7.83 -12.66 6.18
C ASP A 41 6.81 -11.50 6.23
N ILE A 42 6.69 -10.71 5.16
CA ILE A 42 5.86 -9.51 5.09
C ILE A 42 4.86 -9.67 3.95
N GLU A 43 3.58 -9.44 4.26
CA GLU A 43 2.54 -9.52 3.24
C GLU A 43 2.63 -8.32 2.29
N VAL A 44 2.83 -8.56 0.99
CA VAL A 44 2.93 -7.50 -0.01
C VAL A 44 1.62 -7.40 -0.80
N TYR A 45 1.06 -6.19 -0.87
CA TYR A 45 -0.17 -5.89 -1.59
C TYR A 45 0.07 -4.76 -2.60
N ALA A 46 -0.42 -4.95 -3.83
CA ALA A 46 -0.72 -3.83 -4.71
C ALA A 46 -2.05 -3.23 -4.27
N ALA A 47 -2.02 -1.99 -3.83
CA ALA A 47 -3.22 -1.18 -3.65
C ALA A 47 -3.54 -0.49 -4.98
N SER A 48 -4.80 -0.60 -5.40
CA SER A 48 -5.34 0.17 -6.50
C SER A 48 -6.45 1.05 -5.97
N MET A 49 -6.22 2.35 -6.05
CA MET A 49 -7.25 3.35 -5.84
C MET A 49 -7.08 4.47 -6.84
N ALA A 50 -8.18 5.01 -7.34
CA ALA A 50 -8.13 6.21 -8.16
C ALA A 50 -7.74 7.40 -7.27
N GLN A 51 -6.62 8.05 -7.57
CA GLN A 51 -6.15 9.27 -6.92
C GLN A 51 -6.04 9.18 -5.38
N ALA A 52 -5.19 8.28 -4.88
CA ALA A 52 -4.98 8.07 -3.44
C ALA A 52 -4.79 9.35 -2.62
N SER A 53 -3.99 10.28 -3.11
CA SER A 53 -3.75 11.56 -2.43
C SER A 53 -5.02 12.40 -2.29
N ALA A 54 -5.86 12.47 -3.34
CA ALA A 54 -7.11 13.21 -3.32
C ALA A 54 -8.14 12.53 -2.41
N LEU A 55 -8.23 11.19 -2.47
CA LEU A 55 -9.07 10.40 -1.57
C LEU A 55 -8.66 10.61 -0.11
N GLY A 56 -7.36 10.55 0.19
CA GLY A 56 -6.83 10.81 1.53
C GLY A 56 -7.16 12.22 2.03
N ALA A 57 -7.04 13.23 1.18
CA ALA A 57 -7.43 14.60 1.52
C ALA A 57 -8.95 14.71 1.81
N ALA A 58 -9.79 14.09 0.99
CA ALA A 58 -11.24 14.07 1.20
C ALA A 58 -11.63 13.35 2.51
N LEU A 59 -10.96 12.24 2.82
CA LEU A 59 -11.13 11.50 4.08
C LEU A 59 -10.71 12.31 5.29
N ALA A 60 -9.60 13.07 5.20
CA ALA A 60 -9.10 13.90 6.30
C ALA A 60 -10.08 15.00 6.74
N ILE A 61 -10.95 15.46 5.83
CA ILE A 61 -11.99 16.45 6.15
C ILE A 61 -13.40 15.86 6.21
N HIS A 62 -13.59 14.55 5.97
CA HIS A 62 -14.88 13.87 5.77
C HIS A 62 -15.95 14.27 6.79
N ASP A 63 -15.59 14.22 8.07
CA ASP A 63 -16.49 14.53 9.19
C ASP A 63 -17.09 15.95 9.14
N ASN A 64 -16.44 16.88 8.44
CA ASN A 64 -16.87 18.28 8.34
C ASN A 64 -17.71 18.57 7.09
N TRP A 65 -17.57 17.80 6.01
CA TRP A 65 -18.24 18.10 4.73
C TRP A 65 -19.27 17.05 4.30
N ASN A 66 -19.21 15.83 4.85
CA ASN A 66 -20.06 14.72 4.43
C ASN A 66 -20.62 13.92 5.63
N PRO A 67 -21.93 13.99 5.91
CA PRO A 67 -22.54 13.26 7.02
C PRO A 67 -22.80 11.77 6.71
N LYS A 68 -22.56 11.31 5.47
CA LYS A 68 -22.74 9.91 5.09
C LYS A 68 -21.57 9.06 5.61
N PRO A 69 -21.79 7.76 5.85
CA PRO A 69 -20.69 6.87 6.20
C PRO A 69 -19.66 6.78 5.06
N ILE A 70 -18.40 6.58 5.44
CA ILE A 70 -17.32 6.23 4.52
C ILE A 70 -17.62 4.86 3.91
N GLN A 71 -17.45 4.73 2.60
CA GLN A 71 -17.69 3.46 1.90
C GLN A 71 -16.54 2.48 2.20
N ASN A 72 -16.85 1.17 2.24
CA ASN A 72 -15.87 0.15 2.65
C ASN A 72 -15.03 -0.40 1.48
N ASP A 73 -15.35 0.00 0.25
CA ASP A 73 -14.80 -0.49 -1.02
C ASP A 73 -13.97 0.57 -1.76
N LEU A 74 -13.37 1.50 -1.02
CA LEU A 74 -12.58 2.61 -1.58
C LEU A 74 -11.23 2.18 -2.18
N ILE A 75 -10.78 0.95 -1.90
CA ILE A 75 -9.46 0.45 -2.26
C ILE A 75 -9.58 -1.02 -2.71
N ASP A 76 -9.04 -1.31 -3.89
CA ASP A 76 -8.83 -2.69 -4.34
C ASP A 76 -7.44 -3.17 -3.93
N LEU A 77 -7.36 -4.34 -3.32
CA LEU A 77 -6.10 -4.94 -2.89
C LEU A 77 -5.83 -6.23 -3.66
N LYS A 78 -4.62 -6.33 -4.22
CA LYS A 78 -4.11 -7.56 -4.83
C LYS A 78 -2.90 -8.05 -4.06
N PHE A 79 -3.01 -9.25 -3.49
CA PHE A 79 -1.91 -9.90 -2.77
C PHE A 79 -0.87 -10.48 -3.72
N TYR A 80 0.40 -10.35 -3.35
CA TYR A 80 1.55 -10.95 -4.02
C TYR A 80 2.22 -11.92 -3.04
N LYS A 81 2.26 -13.20 -3.42
CA LYS A 81 2.86 -14.27 -2.63
C LYS A 81 4.31 -14.47 -3.07
N HIS A 82 5.22 -14.70 -2.11
CA HIS A 82 6.53 -15.29 -2.39
C HIS A 82 6.42 -16.75 -2.84
#